data_AF-W4V3R5-F1
#
_entry.id   AF-W4V3R5-F1
#
_cell.length_a   1.000
_cell.length_b   1.000
_cell.length_c   1.000
_cell.angle_alpha   90.00
_cell.angle_beta   90.00
_cell.angle_gamma   90.00
#
_symmetry.space_group_name_H-M   'P 1'
#
loop_
_entity.id
_entity.type
_entity.pdbx_description
1 polymer ?
#
loop_
_entity_poly.entity_id
_entity_poly.type
_entity_poly.pdbx_seq_one_letter_code
_entity_poly.pdbx_strand_id
1 'polypeptide(L)'
;MKLYRNIFILVVVFLALIGAFFIARNKASKVEDDYQRIEIYKLDTEKAEELTVVNGEDTFVLKKKDDEWELVSGGDFEINQVQIQSIISNVCDLYATKEVESNPKDLAQYGLDNPASVTIKFSDGTTAEIEVGDETPTKSGYYAKKKDKNTVYTIAYYLGNILKANEVSIRNRFVLDVTTQDVTELAVTKDGKRSFKIVKSNNKDGKW
;
A
#
# COMPACT_ATOMS: atom_id res chain seq x y z
N MET A 1 -58.11 11.37 -14.26
CA MET A 1 -57.96 10.28 -13.26
C MET A 1 -56.91 9.20 -13.60
N LYS A 2 -56.64 8.87 -14.88
CA LYS A 2 -55.63 7.82 -15.23
C LYS A 2 -54.16 8.20 -14.91
N LEU A 3 -53.82 9.49 -14.90
CA LEU A 3 -52.46 9.99 -14.63
C LEU A 3 -52.01 9.76 -13.18
N TYR A 4 -52.87 10.01 -12.18
CA TYR A 4 -52.54 9.82 -10.75
C TYR A 4 -52.30 8.35 -10.38
N ARG A 5 -53.01 7.42 -11.03
CA ARG A 5 -52.81 5.97 -10.83
C ARG A 5 -51.44 5.52 -11.33
N ASN A 6 -50.99 6.05 -12.47
CA ASN A 6 -49.68 5.71 -13.03
C ASN A 6 -48.54 6.35 -12.21
N ILE A 7 -48.73 7.56 -11.69
CA ILE A 7 -47.77 8.22 -10.79
C ILE A 7 -47.61 7.40 -9.50
N PHE A 8 -48.71 6.93 -8.91
CA PHE A 8 -48.65 6.10 -7.71
C PHE A 8 -47.88 4.79 -7.94
N ILE A 9 -48.11 4.11 -9.06
CA ILE A 9 -47.38 2.89 -9.44
C ILE A 9 -45.88 3.19 -9.60
N LEU A 10 -45.52 4.30 -10.26
CA LEU A 10 -44.13 4.70 -10.43
C LEU A 10 -43.44 4.99 -9.09
N VAL A 11 -44.12 5.64 -8.14
CA VAL A 11 -43.57 5.91 -6.81
C VAL A 11 -43.32 4.61 -6.05
N VAL A 12 -44.23 3.65 -6.11
CA VAL A 12 -44.05 2.33 -5.47
C VAL A 12 -42.87 1.57 -6.07
N VAL A 13 -42.75 1.56 -7.40
CA VAL A 13 -41.61 0.94 -8.10
C VAL A 13 -40.30 1.64 -7.74
N PHE A 14 -40.29 2.98 -7.67
CA PHE A 14 -39.10 3.74 -7.31
C PHE A 14 -38.65 3.49 -5.87
N LEU A 15 -39.60 3.42 -4.92
CA LEU A 15 -39.30 3.05 -3.53
C LEU A 15 -38.79 1.61 -3.41
N ALA A 16 -39.32 0.67 -4.21
CA ALA A 16 -38.83 -0.71 -4.25
C ALA A 16 -37.39 -0.79 -4.80
N LEU A 17 -37.06 0.00 -5.82
CA LEU A 17 -35.70 0.09 -6.37
C LEU A 17 -34.72 0.73 -5.39
N ILE A 18 -35.13 1.79 -4.67
CA ILE A 18 -34.31 2.39 -3.60
C ILE A 18 -34.06 1.38 -2.48
N GLY A 19 -35.10 0.64 -2.06
CA GLY A 19 -34.99 -0.41 -1.06
C GLY A 19 -34.02 -1.52 -1.50
N ALA A 20 -34.16 -2.01 -2.74
CA ALA A 20 -33.26 -2.99 -3.32
C ALA A 20 -31.83 -2.46 -3.42
N PHE A 21 -31.64 -1.20 -3.81
CA PHE A 21 -30.34 -0.54 -3.87
C PHE A 21 -29.70 -0.41 -2.48
N PHE A 22 -30.45 0.00 -1.46
CA PHE A 22 -29.96 0.08 -0.08
C PHE A 22 -29.62 -1.30 0.48
N ILE A 23 -30.40 -2.34 0.16
CA ILE A 23 -30.11 -3.72 0.57
C ILE A 23 -28.85 -4.24 -0.13
N ALA A 24 -28.71 -3.99 -1.43
CA ALA A 24 -27.51 -4.37 -2.20
C ALA A 24 -26.27 -3.63 -1.70
N ARG A 25 -26.38 -2.32 -1.43
CA ARG A 25 -25.31 -1.51 -0.85
C ARG A 25 -24.94 -1.95 0.56
N ASN A 26 -25.93 -2.23 1.42
CA ASN A 26 -25.68 -2.69 2.79
C ASN A 26 -25.08 -4.11 2.82
N LYS A 27 -25.45 -4.98 1.87
CA LYS A 27 -24.75 -6.26 1.67
C LYS A 27 -23.33 -6.05 1.18
N ALA A 28 -23.09 -5.15 0.23
CA ALA A 28 -21.73 -4.81 -0.20
C ALA A 28 -20.88 -4.28 0.97
N SER A 29 -21.46 -3.47 1.87
CA SER A 29 -20.78 -2.97 3.08
C SER A 29 -20.63 -4.00 4.21
N LYS A 30 -21.42 -5.08 4.24
CA LYS A 30 -21.30 -6.16 5.25
C LYS A 30 -20.47 -7.35 4.81
N VAL A 31 -20.17 -7.49 3.52
CA VAL A 31 -19.24 -8.52 3.00
C VAL A 31 -17.78 -8.18 3.30
N GLU A 32 -17.51 -6.99 3.84
CA GLU A 32 -16.17 -6.46 4.10
C GLU A 32 -15.56 -6.89 5.45
N ASP A 33 -16.30 -7.58 6.33
CA ASP A 33 -15.85 -7.85 7.71
C ASP A 33 -15.71 -9.35 8.10
N ASP A 34 -15.98 -10.30 7.20
CA ASP A 34 -15.66 -11.73 7.43
C ASP A 34 -14.39 -12.13 6.68
N TYR A 35 -13.33 -11.32 6.83
CA TYR A 35 -12.00 -11.74 6.43
C TYR A 35 -11.42 -12.62 7.54
N GLN A 36 -11.37 -13.92 7.29
CA GLN A 36 -10.47 -14.81 8.03
C GLN A 36 -9.06 -14.22 7.91
N ARG A 37 -8.52 -13.67 9.01
CA ARG A 37 -7.12 -13.23 9.05
C ARG A 37 -6.23 -14.44 9.23
N ILE A 38 -5.70 -14.95 8.13
CA ILE A 38 -4.75 -16.05 8.13
C ILE A 38 -3.36 -15.43 8.30
N GLU A 39 -2.70 -15.70 9.43
CA GLU A 39 -1.35 -15.19 9.67
C GLU A 39 -0.36 -15.79 8.68
N ILE A 40 0.30 -14.92 7.92
CA ILE A 40 1.38 -15.28 7.00
C ILE A 40 2.70 -15.04 7.72
N TYR A 41 2.97 -13.84 8.21
CA TYR A 41 4.17 -13.55 8.98
C TYR A 41 3.84 -12.76 10.24
N LYS A 42 4.57 -13.07 11.31
CA LYS A 42 4.64 -12.29 12.54
C LYS A 42 6.09 -12.23 13.00
N LEU A 43 6.78 -11.18 12.59
CA LEU A 43 8.22 -11.01 12.73
C LEU A 43 8.56 -9.68 13.38
N ASP A 44 9.74 -9.61 13.98
CA ASP A 44 10.27 -8.40 14.60
C ASP A 44 10.92 -7.50 13.54
N THR A 45 10.33 -6.35 13.27
CA THR A 45 10.83 -5.39 12.29
C THR A 45 12.21 -4.83 12.64
N GLU A 46 12.55 -4.75 13.94
CA GLU A 46 13.83 -4.19 14.37
C GLU A 46 15.02 -5.07 13.99
N LYS A 47 14.77 -6.36 13.79
CA LYS A 47 15.78 -7.33 13.38
C LYS A 47 16.03 -7.37 11.87
N ALA A 48 15.29 -6.63 11.06
CA ALA A 48 15.48 -6.61 9.61
C ALA A 48 16.82 -5.95 9.25
N GLU A 49 17.64 -6.64 8.45
CA GLU A 49 18.99 -6.19 8.06
C GLU A 49 19.13 -5.97 6.55
N GLU A 50 18.44 -6.76 5.73
CA GLU A 50 18.49 -6.67 4.27
C GLU A 50 17.08 -6.80 3.70
N LEU A 51 16.75 -5.94 2.74
CA LEU A 51 15.49 -5.95 2.00
C LEU A 51 15.83 -6.11 0.51
N THR A 52 15.22 -7.08 -0.15
CA THR A 52 15.28 -7.23 -1.60
C THR A 52 13.88 -7.13 -2.18
N VAL A 53 13.69 -6.27 -3.18
CA VAL A 53 12.44 -6.08 -3.90
C VAL A 53 12.68 -6.42 -5.37
N VAL A 54 11.89 -7.34 -5.91
CA VAL A 54 11.90 -7.74 -7.32
C VAL A 54 10.54 -7.42 -7.92
N ASN A 55 10.52 -6.74 -9.07
CA ASN A 55 9.30 -6.45 -9.80
C ASN A 55 9.58 -6.37 -11.30
N GLY A 56 9.18 -7.42 -12.03
CA GLY A 56 9.54 -7.56 -13.44
C GLY A 56 11.06 -7.74 -13.60
N GLU A 57 11.69 -6.86 -14.38
CA GLU A 57 13.15 -6.88 -14.60
C GLU A 57 13.92 -6.09 -13.53
N ASP A 58 13.22 -5.30 -12.72
CA ASP A 58 13.85 -4.46 -11.69
C ASP A 58 14.12 -5.28 -10.43
N THR A 59 15.33 -5.09 -9.87
CA THR A 59 15.72 -5.67 -8.58
C THR A 59 16.46 -4.63 -7.75
N PHE A 60 15.90 -4.31 -6.58
CA PHE A 60 16.48 -3.39 -5.61
C PHE A 60 16.93 -4.16 -4.38
N VAL A 61 18.16 -3.91 -3.95
CA VAL A 61 18.71 -4.48 -2.71
C VAL A 61 19.07 -3.33 -1.78
N LEU A 62 18.55 -3.39 -0.56
CA LEU A 62 18.76 -2.40 0.48
C LEU A 62 19.33 -3.07 1.73
N LYS A 63 20.20 -2.36 2.44
CA LYS A 63 20.77 -2.80 3.71
C LYS A 63 20.59 -1.75 4.78
N LYS A 64 20.31 -2.20 6.01
CA LYS A 64 20.25 -1.33 7.18
C LYS A 64 21.67 -1.04 7.68
N LYS A 65 22.00 0.24 7.87
CA LYS A 65 23.28 0.72 8.42
C LYS A 65 23.01 1.92 9.32
N ASP A 66 23.50 1.87 10.55
CA ASP A 66 23.34 2.94 11.55
C ASP A 66 21.87 3.42 11.69
N ASP A 67 20.92 2.48 11.68
CA ASP A 67 19.47 2.68 11.73
C ASP A 67 18.79 3.29 10.48
N GLU A 68 19.55 3.54 9.41
CA GLU A 68 18.99 3.97 8.13
C GLU A 68 19.11 2.88 7.06
N TRP A 69 18.18 2.85 6.11
CA TRP A 69 18.28 1.95 4.96
C TRP A 69 19.08 2.62 3.84
N GLU A 70 19.98 1.88 3.21
CA GLU A 70 20.77 2.33 2.07
C GLU A 70 20.50 1.42 0.87
N LEU A 71 20.32 2.01 -0.33
CA LEU A 71 20.27 1.24 -1.58
C LEU A 71 21.68 0.80 -1.95
N VAL A 72 21.89 -0.52 -2.07
CA VAL A 72 23.20 -1.10 -2.42
C VAL A 72 23.23 -1.68 -3.83
N SER A 73 22.07 -1.92 -4.44
CA SER A 73 21.94 -2.37 -5.84
C SER A 73 20.55 -2.02 -6.39
N GLY A 74 20.45 -1.85 -7.71
CA GLY A 74 19.19 -1.56 -8.41
C GLY A 74 19.01 -0.11 -8.85
N GLY A 75 20.03 0.75 -8.68
CA GLY A 75 20.00 2.13 -9.14
C GLY A 75 20.96 3.02 -8.37
N ASP A 76 20.95 4.31 -8.68
CA ASP A 76 21.67 5.37 -7.97
C ASP A 76 20.71 6.54 -7.72
N PHE A 77 20.05 6.50 -6.57
CA PHE A 77 19.12 7.53 -6.12
C PHE A 77 18.90 7.43 -4.62
N GLU A 78 18.54 8.56 -4.02
CA GLU A 78 18.16 8.60 -2.61
C GLU A 78 16.83 7.87 -2.40
N ILE A 79 16.75 7.03 -1.36
CA ILE A 79 15.55 6.23 -1.09
C ILE A 79 14.56 6.97 -0.20
N ASN A 80 13.29 6.64 -0.35
CA ASN A 80 12.22 7.04 0.53
C ASN A 80 12.18 6.11 1.75
N GLN A 81 12.84 6.51 2.84
CA GLN A 81 12.90 5.75 4.10
C GLN A 81 11.51 5.34 4.61
N VAL A 82 10.51 6.22 4.49
CA VAL A 82 9.14 5.95 4.93
C VAL A 82 8.50 4.82 4.12
N GLN A 83 8.72 4.80 2.80
CA GLN A 83 8.23 3.72 1.95
C GLN A 83 8.91 2.40 2.29
N ILE A 84 10.22 2.41 2.52
CA ILE A 84 10.98 1.20 2.87
C ILE A 84 10.49 0.62 4.20
N GLN A 85 10.34 1.47 5.21
CA GLN A 85 9.78 1.06 6.50
C GLN A 85 8.36 0.49 6.35
N SER A 86 7.54 1.11 5.48
CA SER A 86 6.18 0.61 5.19
C SER A 86 6.21 -0.80 4.59
N ILE A 87 7.07 -1.06 3.61
CA ILE A 87 7.22 -2.40 3.01
C ILE A 87 7.60 -3.42 4.08
N ILE A 88 8.65 -3.13 4.87
CA ILE A 88 9.16 -4.02 5.92
C ILE A 88 8.08 -4.33 6.95
N SER A 89 7.43 -3.31 7.50
CA SER A 89 6.40 -3.49 8.51
C SER A 89 5.19 -4.30 8.00
N ASN A 90 4.77 -4.08 6.75
CA ASN A 90 3.65 -4.84 6.16
C ASN A 90 4.01 -6.30 5.84
N VAL A 91 5.27 -6.61 5.54
CA VAL A 91 5.72 -8.01 5.40
C VAL A 91 5.85 -8.67 6.76
N CYS A 92 6.41 -7.98 7.76
CA CYS A 92 6.61 -8.54 9.11
C CYS A 92 5.30 -8.83 9.84
N ASP A 93 4.22 -8.11 9.54
CA ASP A 93 2.89 -8.29 10.12
C ASP A 93 1.84 -8.62 9.04
N LEU A 94 2.14 -9.62 8.21
CA LEU A 94 1.34 -9.95 7.03
C LEU A 94 0.23 -10.95 7.35
N TYR A 95 -1.01 -10.60 7.00
CA TYR A 95 -2.18 -11.46 7.05
C TYR A 95 -2.80 -11.63 5.66
N ALA A 96 -3.15 -12.86 5.31
CA ALA A 96 -4.00 -13.16 4.18
C ALA A 96 -5.47 -13.04 4.57
N THR A 97 -6.29 -12.68 3.60
CA THR A 97 -7.74 -12.56 3.72
C THR A 97 -8.46 -13.88 3.43
N LYS A 98 -7.83 -14.76 2.64
CA LYS A 98 -8.38 -16.06 2.26
C LYS A 98 -7.29 -17.00 1.75
N GLU A 99 -7.43 -18.30 2.01
CA GLU A 99 -6.74 -19.36 1.28
C GLU A 99 -7.53 -19.71 0.00
N VAL A 100 -6.86 -19.63 -1.15
CA VAL A 100 -7.47 -19.83 -2.47
C VAL A 100 -7.34 -21.28 -2.90
N GLU A 101 -6.11 -21.77 -2.93
CA GLU A 101 -5.80 -23.12 -3.40
C GLU A 101 -4.51 -23.62 -2.74
N SER A 102 -4.58 -24.84 -2.22
CA SER A 102 -3.42 -25.56 -1.69
C SER A 102 -2.85 -26.49 -2.76
N ASN A 103 -1.54 -26.38 -3.02
CA ASN A 103 -0.80 -27.10 -4.05
C ASN A 103 -1.36 -26.95 -5.47
N PRO A 104 -1.44 -25.72 -6.00
CA PRO A 104 -1.94 -25.50 -7.36
C PRO A 104 -1.07 -26.20 -8.39
N LYS A 105 -1.72 -26.73 -9.43
CA LYS A 105 -1.03 -27.36 -10.57
C LYS A 105 -0.45 -26.34 -11.54
N ASP A 106 -1.04 -25.15 -11.58
CA ASP A 106 -0.66 -24.05 -12.45
C ASP A 106 -0.69 -22.75 -11.64
N LEU A 107 0.48 -22.12 -11.49
CA LEU A 107 0.64 -20.84 -10.80
C LEU A 107 0.41 -19.64 -11.73
N ALA A 108 0.46 -19.83 -13.05
CA ALA A 108 0.29 -18.75 -14.03
C ALA A 108 -1.13 -18.17 -13.99
N GLN A 109 -2.14 -18.96 -13.65
CA GLN A 109 -3.52 -18.48 -13.47
C GLN A 109 -3.66 -17.41 -12.35
N TYR A 110 -2.66 -17.28 -11.48
CA TYR A 110 -2.62 -16.30 -10.39
C TYR A 110 -1.53 -15.23 -10.61
N GLY A 111 -0.81 -15.25 -11.74
CA GLY A 111 0.37 -14.42 -11.97
C GLY A 111 1.54 -14.75 -11.03
N LEU A 112 1.60 -15.99 -10.51
CA LEU A 112 2.64 -16.45 -9.58
C LEU A 112 3.74 -17.27 -10.27
N ASP A 113 3.75 -17.34 -11.60
CA ASP A 113 4.83 -17.88 -12.44
C ASP A 113 5.96 -16.86 -12.67
N ASN A 114 5.60 -15.56 -12.76
CA ASN A 114 6.55 -14.44 -12.75
C ASN A 114 6.09 -13.34 -11.76
N PRO A 115 6.12 -13.62 -10.46
CA PRO A 115 5.59 -12.71 -9.45
C PRO A 115 6.54 -11.54 -9.17
N ALA A 116 5.99 -10.45 -8.61
CA ALA A 116 6.80 -9.53 -7.83
C ALA A 116 7.14 -10.20 -6.49
N SER A 117 8.30 -9.94 -5.91
CA SER A 117 8.68 -10.50 -4.62
C SER A 117 9.34 -9.50 -3.69
N VAL A 118 9.11 -9.70 -2.40
CA VAL A 118 9.78 -8.98 -1.33
C VAL A 118 10.42 -9.99 -0.40
N THR A 119 11.74 -9.89 -0.24
CA THR A 119 12.54 -10.72 0.66
C THR A 119 13.15 -9.87 1.76
N ILE A 120 13.03 -10.29 3.01
CA ILE A 120 13.66 -9.66 4.17
C ILE A 120 14.53 -10.69 4.87
N LYS A 121 15.81 -10.36 5.08
CA LYS A 121 16.71 -11.14 5.92
C LYS A 121 16.86 -10.46 7.27
N PHE A 122 16.86 -11.28 8.31
CA PHE A 122 16.90 -10.83 9.70
C PHE A 122 18.21 -11.22 10.37
N SER A 123 18.59 -10.47 11.40
CA SER A 123 19.82 -10.67 12.18
C SER A 123 19.90 -12.02 12.90
N ASP A 124 18.75 -12.65 13.16
CA ASP A 124 18.67 -14.00 13.74
C ASP A 124 18.79 -15.13 12.69
N GLY A 125 19.07 -14.78 11.44
CA GLY A 125 19.22 -15.70 10.30
C GLY A 125 17.89 -16.09 9.65
N THR A 126 16.75 -15.65 10.18
CA THR A 126 15.45 -15.88 9.55
C THR A 126 15.36 -15.13 8.22
N THR A 127 14.60 -15.67 7.27
CA THR A 127 14.25 -14.99 6.01
C THR A 127 12.75 -15.06 5.79
N ALA A 128 12.14 -13.92 5.46
CA ALA A 128 10.75 -13.84 5.01
C ALA A 128 10.74 -13.51 3.52
N GLU A 129 10.00 -14.28 2.73
CA GLU A 129 9.88 -14.04 1.29
C GLU A 129 8.43 -14.24 0.86
N ILE A 130 7.83 -13.16 0.36
CA ILE A 130 6.47 -13.14 -0.16
C ILE A 130 6.50 -12.84 -1.66
N GLU A 131 5.82 -13.70 -2.41
CA GLU A 131 5.56 -13.56 -3.84
C GLU A 131 4.14 -12.99 -4.02
N VAL A 132 3.99 -11.97 -4.86
CA VAL A 132 2.71 -11.29 -5.16
C VAL A 132 2.46 -11.34 -6.66
N GLY A 133 1.35 -11.97 -7.04
CA GLY A 133 0.94 -12.17 -8.41
C GLY A 133 -0.08 -11.12 -8.87
N ASP A 134 -1.11 -11.58 -9.56
CA ASP A 134 -2.13 -10.74 -10.19
C ASP A 134 -3.17 -10.22 -9.19
N GLU A 135 -3.79 -9.11 -9.57
CA GLU A 135 -4.99 -8.59 -8.90
C GLU A 135 -6.13 -9.61 -9.06
N THR A 136 -6.92 -9.82 -8.01
CA THR A 136 -8.07 -10.73 -8.09
C THR A 136 -9.09 -10.20 -9.10
N PRO A 137 -9.88 -11.06 -9.77
CA PRO A 137 -10.91 -10.61 -10.72
C PRO A 137 -11.94 -9.63 -10.12
N THR A 138 -12.15 -9.71 -8.81
CA THR A 138 -13.02 -8.83 -8.02
C THR A 138 -12.40 -7.48 -7.65
N LYS A 139 -11.11 -7.28 -7.93
CA LYS A 139 -10.33 -6.08 -7.56
C LYS A 139 -10.29 -5.78 -6.06
N SER A 140 -10.49 -6.81 -5.24
CA SER A 140 -10.50 -6.70 -3.78
C SER A 140 -9.12 -6.96 -3.16
N GLY A 141 -8.19 -7.52 -3.93
CA GLY A 141 -6.89 -7.95 -3.42
C GLY A 141 -5.96 -8.43 -4.51
N TYR A 142 -4.86 -9.04 -4.08
CA TYR A 142 -3.87 -9.69 -4.94
C TYR A 142 -3.68 -11.14 -4.51
N TYR A 143 -3.34 -12.01 -5.47
CA TYR A 143 -2.84 -13.33 -5.14
C TYR A 143 -1.43 -13.24 -4.55
N ALA A 144 -1.16 -14.02 -3.52
CA ALA A 144 0.15 -14.06 -2.88
C ALA A 144 0.48 -15.46 -2.37
N LYS A 145 1.78 -15.74 -2.26
CA LYS A 145 2.31 -17.04 -1.85
C LYS A 145 3.63 -16.82 -1.12
N LYS A 146 3.88 -17.58 -0.03
CA LYS A 146 5.22 -17.62 0.56
C LYS A 146 6.15 -18.44 -0.32
N LYS A 147 7.43 -18.09 -0.40
CA LYS A 147 8.37 -18.87 -1.21
C LYS A 147 8.43 -20.35 -0.80
N ASP A 148 8.44 -20.60 0.51
CA ASP A 148 8.60 -21.92 1.13
C ASP A 148 7.34 -22.78 1.17
N LYS A 149 6.17 -22.23 0.79
CA LYS A 149 4.89 -22.96 0.78
C LYS A 149 4.22 -22.90 -0.58
N ASN A 150 3.63 -24.01 -1.00
CA ASN A 150 2.87 -24.07 -2.24
C ASN A 150 1.37 -23.84 -2.01
N THR A 151 1.01 -22.81 -1.26
CA THR A 151 -0.39 -22.42 -1.02
C THR A 151 -0.60 -20.99 -1.49
N VAL A 152 -1.65 -20.79 -2.28
CA VAL A 152 -2.05 -19.49 -2.81
C VAL A 152 -3.07 -18.87 -1.87
N TYR A 153 -2.82 -17.63 -1.50
CA TYR A 153 -3.68 -16.81 -0.68
C TYR A 153 -4.15 -15.58 -1.45
N THR A 154 -5.15 -14.89 -0.93
CA THR A 154 -5.38 -13.48 -1.25
C THR A 154 -4.90 -12.59 -0.13
N ILE A 155 -4.29 -11.46 -0.48
CA ILE A 155 -3.96 -10.36 0.45
C ILE A 155 -4.76 -9.11 0.06
N ALA A 156 -4.93 -8.19 1.00
CA ALA A 156 -5.68 -6.96 0.76
C ALA A 156 -5.06 -6.12 -0.37
N TYR A 157 -5.90 -5.39 -1.11
CA TYR A 157 -5.47 -4.60 -2.27
C TYR A 157 -4.33 -3.61 -1.93
N TYR A 158 -4.43 -2.91 -0.80
CA TYR A 158 -3.40 -1.95 -0.39
C TYR A 158 -2.05 -2.63 -0.10
N LEU A 159 -2.05 -3.84 0.47
CA LEU A 159 -0.84 -4.61 0.73
C LEU A 159 -0.16 -4.99 -0.58
N GLY A 160 -0.93 -5.54 -1.54
CA GLY A 160 -0.36 -5.90 -2.84
C GLY A 160 0.27 -4.70 -3.56
N ASN A 161 -0.34 -3.51 -3.51
CA ASN A 161 0.27 -2.32 -4.11
C ASN A 161 1.57 -1.88 -3.41
N ILE A 162 1.66 -2.02 -2.09
CA ILE A 162 2.89 -1.72 -1.34
C ILE A 162 3.99 -2.73 -1.69
N LEU A 163 3.65 -4.02 -1.79
CA LEU A 163 4.60 -5.11 -2.01
C LEU A 163 5.03 -5.24 -3.48
N LYS A 164 4.20 -4.81 -4.44
CA LYS A 164 4.59 -4.63 -5.86
C LYS A 164 5.32 -3.29 -6.05
N ALA A 165 6.23 -2.96 -5.15
CA ALA A 165 7.02 -1.73 -5.20
C ALA A 165 7.89 -1.69 -6.46
N ASN A 166 8.13 -0.48 -6.96
CA ASN A 166 9.00 -0.19 -8.09
C ASN A 166 9.91 1.00 -7.77
N GLU A 167 10.78 1.37 -8.71
CA GLU A 167 11.73 2.48 -8.54
C GLU A 167 11.03 3.77 -8.09
N VAL A 168 9.90 4.13 -8.73
CA VAL A 168 9.16 5.37 -8.44
C VAL A 168 8.65 5.40 -7.00
N SER A 169 8.25 4.24 -6.46
CA SER A 169 7.81 4.14 -5.06
C SER A 169 8.97 4.19 -4.07
N ILE A 170 10.10 3.55 -4.40
CA ILE A 170 11.27 3.41 -3.52
C ILE A 170 12.12 4.69 -3.50
N ARG A 171 12.15 5.44 -4.59
CA ARG A 171 12.92 6.69 -4.72
C ARG A 171 12.33 7.81 -3.86
N ASN A 172 13.20 8.59 -3.23
CA ASN A 172 12.83 9.87 -2.62
C ASN A 172 12.36 10.83 -3.73
N ARG A 173 11.09 11.25 -3.64
CA ARG A 173 10.44 12.13 -4.63
C ARG A 173 10.45 13.60 -4.18
N PHE A 174 11.01 13.91 -3.02
CA PHE A 174 11.18 15.29 -2.59
C PHE A 174 12.36 15.91 -3.32
N VAL A 175 12.08 16.90 -4.18
CA VAL A 175 13.11 17.68 -4.88
C VAL A 175 13.81 18.66 -3.93
N LEU A 176 13.16 18.98 -2.82
CA LEU A 176 13.63 19.89 -1.79
C LEU A 176 13.53 19.16 -0.44
N ASP A 177 14.67 19.00 0.22
CA ASP A 177 14.71 18.63 1.62
C ASP A 177 14.51 19.88 2.48
N VAL A 178 13.28 20.41 2.44
CA VAL A 178 12.89 21.63 3.17
C VAL A 178 11.82 21.24 4.16
N THR A 179 12.19 21.29 5.43
CA THR A 179 11.27 21.11 6.54
C THR A 179 10.59 22.43 6.89
N THR A 180 9.54 22.39 7.72
CA THR A 180 8.95 23.60 8.31
C THR A 180 9.95 24.40 9.15
N GLN A 181 11.07 23.78 9.56
CA GLN A 181 12.13 24.46 10.29
C GLN A 181 12.96 25.37 9.38
N ASP A 182 13.12 24.99 8.11
CA ASP A 182 13.91 25.70 7.11
C ASP A 182 13.16 26.89 6.50
N VAL A 183 11.84 26.97 6.67
CA VAL A 183 11.03 28.10 6.20
C VAL A 183 11.34 29.33 7.04
N THR A 184 11.96 30.34 6.42
CA THR A 184 12.38 31.59 7.07
C THR A 184 11.44 32.77 6.79
N GLU A 185 10.72 32.75 5.67
CA GLU A 185 9.86 33.84 5.22
C GLU A 185 8.62 33.30 4.50
N LEU A 186 7.45 33.87 4.83
CA LEU A 186 6.21 33.69 4.08
C LEU A 186 5.75 35.07 3.59
N ALA A 187 5.61 35.26 2.28
CA ALA A 187 5.17 36.52 1.71
C ALA A 187 4.03 36.33 0.70
N VAL A 188 3.06 37.25 0.71
CA VAL A 188 1.99 37.34 -0.28
C VAL A 188 2.32 38.49 -1.22
N THR A 189 2.20 38.25 -2.53
CA THR A 189 2.50 39.21 -3.58
C THR A 189 1.27 39.37 -4.47
N LYS A 190 0.87 40.61 -4.73
CA LYS A 190 -0.22 40.95 -5.65
C LYS A 190 0.30 41.96 -6.67
N ASP A 191 0.11 41.68 -7.95
CA ASP A 191 0.54 42.54 -9.07
C ASP A 191 2.03 42.91 -9.00
N GLY A 192 2.88 41.94 -8.64
CA GLY A 192 4.33 42.15 -8.48
C GLY A 192 4.73 42.98 -7.24
N LYS A 193 3.77 43.45 -6.44
CA LYS A 193 4.01 44.15 -5.17
C LYS A 193 3.77 43.23 -3.99
N ARG A 194 4.76 43.14 -3.09
CA ARG A 194 4.62 42.39 -1.84
C ARG A 194 3.56 43.07 -0.97
N SER A 195 2.46 42.38 -0.72
CA SER A 195 1.33 42.87 0.08
C SER A 195 1.44 42.47 1.55
N PHE A 196 2.13 41.37 1.86
CA PHE A 196 2.29 40.87 3.22
C PHE A 196 3.57 40.05 3.36
N LYS A 197 4.21 40.09 4.54
CA LYS A 197 5.44 39.35 4.85
C LYS A 197 5.46 38.96 6.33
N ILE A 198 5.66 37.68 6.60
CA ILE A 198 5.98 37.12 7.92
C ILE A 198 7.40 36.56 7.83
N VAL A 199 8.24 36.89 8.80
CA VAL A 199 9.60 36.35 8.93
C VAL A 199 9.66 35.59 10.25
N LYS A 200 10.15 34.37 10.21
CA LYS A 200 10.36 33.57 11.41
C LYS A 200 11.32 34.32 12.35
N SER A 201 10.88 34.60 13.57
CA SER A 201 11.67 35.36 14.54
C SER A 201 12.89 34.55 15.03
N ASN A 202 14.07 35.17 15.11
CA ASN A 202 15.30 34.55 15.61
C ASN A 202 15.32 34.36 17.15
N ASN A 203 14.22 34.64 17.86
CA ASN A 203 14.09 34.24 19.26
C ASN A 203 13.92 32.72 19.36
N LYS A 204 14.56 32.11 20.36
CA LYS A 204 14.65 30.67 20.62
C LYS A 204 13.32 29.91 20.78
N ASP A 205 12.19 30.56 20.53
CA ASP A 205 10.83 30.08 20.77
C ASP A 205 10.08 29.67 19.49
N GLY A 206 10.68 29.86 18.29
CA GLY A 206 10.14 29.32 17.03
C GLY A 206 8.76 29.84 16.61
N LYS A 207 8.34 31.00 17.09
CA LYS A 207 7.05 31.61 16.76
C LYS A 207 7.14 32.49 15.49
N TRP A 208 6.12 32.36 14.64
CA TRP A 208 5.90 33.12 13.40
C TRP A 208 5.44 34.54 13.67
#